data_AF-A0AAV0EIL2-F1
#
_entry.id   AF-A0AAV0EIL2-F1
#
_cell.length_a   1.000
_cell.length_b   1.000
_cell.length_c   1.000
_cell.angle_alpha   90.00
_cell.angle_beta   90.00
_cell.angle_gamma   90.00
#
_symmetry.space_group_name_H-M   'P 1'
#
loop_
_entity.id
_entity.type
_entity.pdbx_description
1 polymer ?
#
loop_
_entity_poly.entity_id
_entity_poly.type
_entity_poly.pdbx_seq_one_letter_code
_entity_poly.pdbx_strand_id
1 'polypeptide(L)'
;MPRLNRFWSHYVPQRLSSCCGAKSNALKCEMDFLKGPLHSAKEILDILNSYPLDVLADPSNETAIMESLSSLSAHLYLFSDERGKEILNLKATFPEMIQEWRVSVQGKGRRNEHPWSSFEKTRNLLEGLVKKGEEGIKTKLEKLYQKESEFEAQLEAIENSSRFLKEERQELLNQIKMVYSLAEEEAS
;
A
#
# COMPACT_ATOMS: atom_id res chain seq x y z
N MET A 1 26.41 12.05 -5.18
CA MET A 1 26.42 10.89 -4.26
C MET A 1 25.18 10.93 -3.36
N PRO A 2 24.69 9.79 -2.84
CA PRO A 2 23.27 9.46 -2.72
C PRO A 2 22.72 9.52 -1.29
N ARG A 3 21.51 10.10 -1.08
CA ARG A 3 20.70 9.92 0.14
C ARG A 3 19.18 9.82 -0.10
N LEU A 4 18.75 9.49 -1.32
CA LEU A 4 17.32 9.45 -1.67
C LEU A 4 16.68 8.05 -1.64
N ASN A 5 17.43 7.00 -1.30
CA ASN A 5 16.95 5.62 -1.42
C ASN A 5 16.03 5.10 -0.30
N ARG A 6 15.57 5.94 0.64
CA ARG A 6 14.79 5.43 1.79
C ARG A 6 13.37 5.98 1.97
N PHE A 7 13.00 7.05 1.28
CA PHE A 7 11.69 7.68 1.51
C PHE A 7 10.52 6.96 0.82
N TRP A 8 10.79 6.16 -0.22
CA TRP A 8 9.77 5.78 -1.21
C TRP A 8 9.41 4.28 -1.25
N SER A 9 9.77 3.48 -0.25
CA SER A 9 9.56 2.02 -0.33
C SER A 9 8.21 1.51 0.17
N HIS A 10 7.39 2.34 0.84
CA HIS A 10 6.12 1.88 1.43
C HIS A 10 5.06 2.99 1.46
N TYR A 11 4.40 3.27 0.32
CA TYR A 11 3.10 3.96 0.35
C TYR A 11 2.31 3.74 -0.94
N VAL A 12 1.08 3.25 -0.80
CA VAL A 12 0.07 3.11 -1.86
C VAL A 12 -1.02 4.15 -1.59
N PRO A 13 -1.19 5.22 -2.39
CA PRO A 13 -2.23 6.20 -2.15
C PRO A 13 -3.61 5.67 -2.57
N GLN A 14 -4.59 5.73 -1.67
CA GLN A 14 -6.01 5.62 -2.01
C GLN A 14 -6.56 6.99 -2.41
N ARG A 15 -7.22 7.05 -3.57
CA ARG A 15 -7.79 8.25 -4.18
C ARG A 15 -8.75 8.99 -3.23
N LEU A 16 -8.58 10.31 -3.12
CA LEU A 16 -9.67 11.21 -2.74
C LEU A 16 -10.43 11.66 -4.00
N SER A 17 -11.75 11.66 -3.86
CA SER A 17 -12.75 11.85 -4.89
C SER A 17 -12.91 13.33 -5.27
N SER A 18 -12.78 13.62 -6.56
CA SER A 18 -13.48 14.62 -7.39
C SER A 18 -13.94 15.94 -6.75
N CYS A 19 -13.38 17.06 -7.24
CA CYS A 19 -14.19 18.20 -7.71
C CYS A 19 -13.48 19.03 -8.82
N CYS A 20 -14.19 19.15 -9.95
CA CYS A 20 -14.27 20.24 -10.94
C CYS A 20 -13.02 20.95 -11.55
N GLY A 21 -12.85 20.75 -12.86
CA GLY A 21 -12.87 21.82 -13.89
C GLY A 21 -11.73 22.85 -13.94
N ALA A 22 -10.91 22.76 -15.00
CA ALA A 22 -9.78 23.62 -15.37
C ALA A 22 -8.48 23.39 -14.56
N LYS A 23 -7.54 22.66 -15.18
CA LYS A 23 -6.26 22.22 -14.56
C LYS A 23 -5.47 23.33 -13.87
N SER A 24 -5.50 24.58 -14.34
CA SER A 24 -4.79 25.70 -13.69
C SER A 24 -5.51 26.27 -12.47
N ASN A 25 -6.85 26.25 -12.45
CA ASN A 25 -7.64 26.80 -11.35
C ASN A 25 -7.87 25.77 -10.24
N ALA A 26 -7.88 24.47 -10.59
CA ALA A 26 -7.86 23.38 -9.62
C ALA A 26 -6.55 23.35 -8.83
N LEU A 27 -5.40 23.53 -9.50
CA LEU A 27 -4.07 23.65 -8.87
C LEU A 27 -3.99 24.80 -7.87
N LYS A 28 -4.58 25.96 -8.22
CA LYS A 28 -4.60 27.14 -7.34
C LYS A 28 -5.58 26.96 -6.19
N CYS A 29 -6.77 26.41 -6.44
CA CYS A 29 -7.74 26.09 -5.40
C CYS A 29 -7.17 25.10 -4.40
N GLU A 30 -6.56 23.98 -4.85
CA GLU A 30 -5.98 22.95 -3.97
C GLU A 30 -4.80 23.45 -3.13
N MET A 31 -3.99 24.39 -3.64
CA MET A 31 -2.89 24.97 -2.84
C MET A 31 -3.33 26.09 -1.90
N ASP A 32 -4.44 26.78 -2.21
CA ASP A 32 -5.10 27.64 -1.23
C ASP A 32 -5.66 26.82 -0.04
N PHE A 33 -5.83 25.49 -0.15
CA PHE A 33 -6.16 24.66 1.01
C PHE A 33 -5.07 24.66 2.06
N LEU A 34 -3.77 24.71 1.70
CA LEU A 34 -2.67 24.74 2.68
C LEU A 34 -2.65 26.01 3.56
N LYS A 35 -3.44 27.02 3.21
CA LYS A 35 -3.57 28.29 3.96
C LYS A 35 -4.67 28.22 5.04
N GLY A 36 -5.38 27.08 5.15
CA GLY A 36 -6.46 26.83 6.11
C GLY A 36 -5.99 26.23 7.45
N PRO A 37 -6.91 26.05 8.43
CA PRO A 37 -6.55 25.55 9.76
C PRO A 37 -6.14 24.07 9.74
N LEU A 38 -5.14 23.74 10.58
CA LEU A 38 -4.51 22.43 10.86
C LEU A 38 -5.03 21.24 10.03
N HIS A 39 -4.37 20.96 8.91
CA HIS A 39 -4.62 19.78 8.09
C HIS A 39 -4.10 18.53 8.77
N SER A 40 -4.71 17.39 8.46
CA SER A 40 -4.18 16.12 8.94
C SER A 40 -2.79 15.89 8.37
N ALA A 41 -1.94 15.23 9.15
CA ALA A 41 -0.61 14.85 8.73
C ALA A 41 -0.56 14.13 7.38
N LYS A 42 -1.59 13.31 7.13
CA LYS A 42 -1.75 12.55 5.91
C LYS A 42 -1.98 13.46 4.71
N GLU A 43 -2.85 14.46 4.83
CA GLU A 43 -3.15 15.40 3.73
C GLU A 43 -1.92 16.22 3.34
N ILE A 44 -1.15 16.70 4.32
CA ILE A 44 0.09 17.46 4.07
C ILE A 44 1.10 16.60 3.30
N LEU A 45 1.24 15.32 3.68
CA LEU A 45 2.14 14.39 2.99
C LEU A 45 1.63 14.02 1.59
N ASP A 46 0.33 13.80 1.43
CA ASP A 46 -0.29 13.49 0.14
C ASP A 46 -0.10 14.66 -0.84
N ILE A 47 -0.22 15.91 -0.39
CA ILE A 47 0.08 17.12 -1.16
C ILE A 47 1.56 17.15 -1.58
N LEU A 48 2.50 17.01 -0.63
CA LEU A 48 3.93 17.02 -0.92
C LEU A 48 4.35 15.96 -1.94
N ASN A 49 3.69 14.81 -1.94
CA ASN A 49 3.97 13.72 -2.86
C ASN A 49 3.32 13.91 -4.25
N SER A 50 2.22 14.67 -4.32
CA SER A 50 1.39 14.79 -5.52
C SER A 50 1.79 15.96 -6.43
N TYR A 51 2.27 17.07 -5.86
CA TYR A 51 2.57 18.26 -6.65
C TYR A 51 3.95 18.23 -7.30
N PRO A 52 4.07 18.81 -8.50
CA PRO A 52 5.36 18.98 -9.15
C PRO A 52 6.16 20.08 -8.44
N LEU A 53 7.49 19.98 -8.50
CA LEU A 53 8.39 20.83 -7.71
C LEU A 53 8.32 22.31 -8.10
N ASP A 54 7.96 22.62 -9.35
CA ASP A 54 7.72 23.99 -9.82
C ASP A 54 6.57 24.69 -9.10
N VAL A 55 5.54 23.91 -8.78
CA VAL A 55 4.38 24.36 -8.02
C VAL A 55 4.73 24.50 -6.53
N LEU A 56 5.52 23.58 -5.99
CA LEU A 56 6.00 23.64 -4.59
C LEU A 56 7.02 24.77 -4.35
N ALA A 57 7.79 25.15 -5.38
CA ALA A 57 8.82 26.18 -5.33
C ALA A 57 8.29 27.60 -5.58
N ASP A 58 6.99 27.77 -5.80
CA ASP A 58 6.37 29.09 -5.76
C ASP A 58 6.50 29.66 -4.34
N PRO A 59 6.97 30.91 -4.17
CA PRO A 59 7.21 31.49 -2.84
C PRO A 59 6.01 31.45 -1.90
N SER A 60 4.78 31.52 -2.43
CA SER A 60 3.57 31.46 -1.62
C SER A 60 3.28 30.04 -1.11
N ASN A 61 3.62 29.02 -1.89
CA ASN A 61 3.43 27.63 -1.54
C ASN A 61 4.57 27.10 -0.66
N GLU A 62 5.81 27.51 -0.92
CA GLU A 62 6.98 27.18 -0.11
C GLU A 62 6.75 27.57 1.36
N THR A 63 6.20 28.77 1.59
CA THR A 63 5.85 29.27 2.93
C THR A 63 4.80 28.38 3.60
N ALA A 64 3.70 28.08 2.90
CA ALA A 64 2.61 27.26 3.44
C ALA A 64 3.05 25.82 3.75
N ILE A 65 3.95 25.26 2.93
CA ILE A 65 4.54 23.94 3.16
C ILE A 65 5.46 23.96 4.38
N MET A 66 6.28 25.01 4.54
CA MET A 66 7.15 25.17 5.70
C MET A 66 6.36 25.32 7.01
N GLU A 67 5.23 26.03 6.97
CA GLU A 67 4.29 26.13 8.09
C GLU A 67 3.66 24.77 8.41
N SER A 68 3.25 24.03 7.38
CA SER A 68 2.68 22.68 7.51
C SER A 68 3.69 21.68 8.10
N LEU A 69 4.93 21.68 7.62
CA LEU A 69 6.03 20.86 8.17
C LEU A 69 6.39 21.27 9.60
N SER A 70 6.27 22.57 9.92
CA SER A 70 6.47 23.07 11.28
C SER A 70 5.38 22.58 12.22
N SER A 71 4.11 22.62 11.81
CA SER A 71 2.99 22.05 12.54
C SER A 71 3.15 20.54 12.77
N LEU A 72 3.55 19.80 11.73
CA LEU A 72 3.84 18.36 11.84
C LEU A 72 4.96 18.08 12.84
N SER A 73 6.04 18.87 12.79
CA SER A 73 7.16 18.73 13.72
C SER A 73 6.81 19.09 15.18
N ALA A 74 5.76 19.88 15.41
CA ALA A 74 5.28 20.17 16.76
C ALA A 74 4.47 19.01 17.36
N HIS A 75 3.95 18.12 16.52
CA HIS A 75 3.10 16.99 16.92
C HIS A 75 3.74 15.63 16.60
N LEU A 76 5.08 15.53 16.68
CA LEU A 76 5.82 14.29 16.37
C LEU A 76 5.40 13.09 17.23
N TYR A 77 4.85 13.34 18.42
CA TYR A 77 4.32 12.30 19.31
C TYR A 77 3.14 11.52 18.71
N LEU A 78 2.53 12.03 17.63
CA LEU A 78 1.48 11.34 16.89
C LEU A 78 2.02 10.29 15.90
N PHE A 79 3.35 10.19 15.75
CA PHE A 79 4.02 9.33 14.78
C PHE A 79 4.96 8.33 15.47
N SER A 80 5.29 7.25 14.76
CA SER A 80 6.39 6.38 15.17
C SER A 80 7.72 7.12 15.11
N ASP A 81 8.71 6.67 15.87
CA ASP A 81 10.04 7.28 15.92
C ASP A 81 10.69 7.38 14.53
N GLU A 82 10.51 6.37 13.68
CA GLU A 82 11.01 6.36 12.31
C GLU A 82 10.35 7.47 11.47
N ARG A 83 9.03 7.57 11.53
CA ARG A 83 8.26 8.58 10.78
C ARG A 83 8.50 9.99 11.30
N GLY A 84 8.66 10.15 12.62
CA GLY A 84 9.02 11.43 13.22
C GLY A 84 10.39 11.93 12.76
N LYS A 85 11.39 11.04 12.66
CA LYS A 85 12.72 11.37 12.11
C LYS A 85 12.65 11.77 10.64
N GLU A 86 11.80 11.13 9.85
CA GLU A 86 11.58 11.48 8.44
C GLU A 86 10.98 12.89 8.28
N ILE A 87 9.99 13.24 9.09
CA ILE A 87 9.36 14.58 9.11
C ILE A 87 10.39 15.66 9.48
N LEU A 88 11.19 15.42 10.52
CA LEU A 88 12.25 16.36 10.93
C LEU A 88 13.31 16.54 9.84
N ASN A 89 13.73 15.43 9.21
CA ASN A 89 14.71 15.48 8.13
C ASN A 89 14.14 16.26 6.93
N LEU A 90 12.89 15.99 6.54
CA LEU A 90 12.23 16.71 5.45
C LEU A 90 12.11 18.21 5.73
N LYS A 91 11.71 18.60 6.95
CA LYS A 91 11.67 20.01 7.37
C LYS A 91 13.03 20.69 7.27
N ALA A 92 14.10 19.98 7.66
CA ALA A 92 15.45 20.52 7.62
C ALA A 92 16.00 20.67 6.19
N THR A 93 15.69 19.73 5.29
CA THR A 93 16.24 19.71 3.94
C THR A 93 15.38 20.41 2.90
N PHE A 94 14.08 20.63 3.16
CA PHE A 94 13.15 21.21 2.18
C PHE A 94 13.59 22.56 1.60
N PRO A 95 14.04 23.56 2.39
CA PRO A 95 14.47 24.85 1.84
C PRO A 95 15.68 24.71 0.90
N GLU A 96 16.65 23.87 1.27
CA GLU A 96 17.84 23.60 0.47
C GLU A 96 17.45 22.92 -0.86
N MET A 97 16.53 21.94 -0.81
CA MET A 97 16.03 21.27 -2.02
C MET A 97 15.33 22.24 -2.98
N ILE A 98 14.47 23.14 -2.48
CA ILE A 98 13.78 24.14 -3.31
C ILE A 98 14.76 25.14 -3.91
N GLN A 99 15.78 25.55 -3.15
CA GLN A 99 16.81 26.47 -3.63
C GLN A 99 17.69 25.80 -4.71
N GLU A 100 18.13 24.56 -4.49
CA GLU A 100 18.85 23.77 -5.50
C GLU A 100 18.03 23.57 -6.78
N TRP A 101 16.72 23.35 -6.65
CA TRP A 101 15.80 23.28 -7.77
C TRP A 101 15.79 24.61 -8.56
N ARG A 102 15.64 25.74 -7.86
CA ARG A 102 15.60 27.08 -8.47
C ARG A 102 16.89 27.38 -9.24
N VAL A 103 18.04 27.07 -8.64
CA VAL A 103 19.36 27.20 -9.29
C VAL A 103 19.48 26.28 -10.51
N SER A 104 18.97 25.05 -10.42
CA SER A 104 19.03 24.07 -11.52
C SER A 104 18.14 24.43 -12.71
N VAL A 105 16.99 25.07 -12.46
CA VAL A 105 16.07 25.54 -13.49
C VAL A 105 16.58 26.84 -14.14
N GLN A 106 17.17 27.75 -13.36
CA GLN A 106 17.75 29.00 -13.89
C GLN A 106 19.08 28.80 -14.61
N GLY A 107 19.91 27.85 -14.17
CA GLY A 107 21.25 27.58 -14.73
C GLY A 107 21.25 26.85 -16.08
N LYS A 108 20.12 26.29 -16.52
CA LYS A 108 19.97 25.65 -17.83
C LYS A 108 19.29 26.60 -18.81
N GLY A 109 20.08 27.49 -19.42
CA GLY A 109 19.63 28.19 -20.63
C GLY A 109 19.12 27.20 -21.69
N ARG A 110 17.86 27.37 -22.11
CA ARG A 110 17.23 26.79 -23.32
C ARG A 110 17.61 25.33 -23.67
N ARG A 111 17.69 24.41 -22.71
CA ARG A 111 17.50 22.98 -23.00
C ARG A 111 16.17 22.58 -22.39
N ASN A 112 15.18 22.35 -23.25
CA ASN A 112 13.77 22.06 -22.95
C ASN A 112 13.52 20.77 -22.12
N GLU A 113 14.54 20.22 -21.47
CA GLU A 113 14.37 19.06 -20.59
C GLU A 113 14.70 19.48 -19.15
N HIS A 114 13.61 19.62 -18.38
CA HIS A 114 13.66 19.85 -16.94
C HIS A 114 14.62 18.83 -16.30
N PRO A 115 15.58 19.27 -15.46
CA PRO A 115 16.58 18.39 -14.84
C PRO A 115 15.98 17.15 -14.16
N TRP A 116 14.74 17.27 -13.68
CA TRP A 116 14.03 16.23 -12.96
C TRP A 116 12.96 15.51 -13.80
N SER A 117 12.84 15.79 -15.10
CA SER A 117 11.90 15.02 -15.96
C SER A 117 12.26 13.53 -15.99
N SER A 118 13.56 13.20 -15.88
CA SER A 118 14.01 11.81 -15.74
C SER A 118 13.56 11.20 -14.40
N PHE A 119 13.61 11.98 -13.32
CA PHE A 119 13.14 11.55 -12.00
C PHE A 119 11.62 11.33 -11.99
N GLU A 120 10.84 12.27 -12.51
CA GLU A 120 9.38 12.15 -12.63
C GLU A 120 8.96 10.97 -13.52
N LYS A 121 9.64 10.78 -14.67
CA LYS A 121 9.43 9.61 -15.53
C LYS A 121 9.73 8.31 -14.79
N THR A 122 10.82 8.26 -14.02
CA THR A 122 11.20 7.08 -13.25
C THR A 122 10.19 6.79 -12.12
N ARG A 123 9.73 7.82 -11.41
CA ARG A 123 8.68 7.71 -10.38
C ARG A 123 7.39 7.15 -10.98
N ASN A 124 6.93 7.70 -12.10
CA ASN A 124 5.70 7.28 -12.75
C ASN A 124 5.80 5.84 -13.29
N LEU A 125 6.97 5.43 -13.78
CA LEU A 125 7.23 4.04 -14.18
C LEU A 125 7.19 3.10 -12.97
N LEU A 126 7.81 3.47 -11.85
CA LEU A 126 7.78 2.69 -10.61
C LEU A 126 6.34 2.55 -10.08
N GLU A 127 5.58 3.63 -10.04
CA GLU A 127 4.17 3.58 -9.62
C GLU A 127 3.33 2.68 -10.54
N GLY A 128 3.56 2.75 -11.85
CA GLY A 128 2.92 1.86 -12.82
C GLY A 128 3.28 0.39 -12.61
N LEU A 129 4.55 0.09 -12.31
CA LEU A 129 5.03 -1.26 -12.02
C LEU A 129 4.45 -1.81 -10.70
N VAL A 130 4.43 -1.00 -9.65
CA VAL A 130 3.86 -1.37 -8.35
C VAL A 130 2.38 -1.67 -8.49
N LYS A 131 1.59 -0.75 -9.05
CA LYS A 131 0.14 -0.97 -9.24
C LYS A 131 -0.13 -2.21 -10.08
N LYS A 132 0.52 -2.35 -11.24
CA LYS A 132 0.23 -3.43 -12.17
C LYS A 132 0.79 -4.79 -11.73
N GLY A 133 1.92 -4.78 -11.03
CA GLY A 133 2.59 -5.98 -10.54
C GLY A 133 2.01 -6.49 -9.23
N GLU A 134 1.89 -5.61 -8.23
CA GLU A 134 1.46 -5.98 -6.88
C GLU A 134 -0.01 -6.37 -6.83
N GLU A 135 -0.91 -5.62 -7.48
CA GLU A 135 -2.34 -5.97 -7.53
C GLU A 135 -2.56 -7.30 -8.28
N GLY A 136 -1.80 -7.52 -9.36
CA GLY A 136 -1.86 -8.76 -10.13
C GLY A 136 -1.36 -9.97 -9.33
N ILE A 137 -0.26 -9.81 -8.58
CA ILE A 137 0.27 -10.85 -7.69
C ILE A 137 -0.71 -11.13 -6.55
N LYS A 138 -1.23 -10.08 -5.90
CA LYS A 138 -2.20 -10.20 -4.80
C LYS A 138 -3.45 -10.94 -5.24
N THR A 139 -3.99 -10.62 -6.42
CA THR A 139 -5.16 -11.32 -6.97
C THR A 139 -4.88 -12.79 -7.26
N LYS A 140 -3.69 -13.12 -7.77
CA LYS A 140 -3.30 -14.52 -7.99
C LYS A 140 -3.12 -15.29 -6.69
N LEU A 141 -2.53 -14.67 -5.68
CA LEU A 141 -2.39 -15.26 -4.35
C LEU A 141 -3.75 -15.54 -3.71
N GLU A 142 -4.68 -14.58 -3.76
CA GLU A 142 -6.03 -14.77 -3.23
C GLU A 142 -6.74 -15.98 -3.85
N LYS A 143 -6.64 -16.13 -5.18
CA LYS A 143 -7.20 -17.29 -5.89
C LYS A 143 -6.54 -18.60 -5.49
N LEU A 144 -5.23 -18.60 -5.21
CA LEU A 144 -4.53 -19.78 -4.74
C LEU A 144 -4.98 -20.17 -3.33
N TYR A 145 -5.12 -19.21 -2.41
CA TYR A 145 -5.63 -19.46 -1.07
C TYR A 145 -7.06 -20.02 -1.07
N GLN A 146 -7.93 -19.47 -1.93
CA GLN A 146 -9.29 -19.98 -2.06
C GLN A 146 -9.29 -21.45 -2.53
N LYS A 147 -8.41 -21.79 -3.48
CA LYS A 147 -8.27 -23.16 -3.99
C LYS A 147 -7.67 -24.12 -2.96
N GLU A 148 -6.72 -23.64 -2.17
CA GLU A 148 -6.14 -24.39 -1.05
C GLU A 148 -7.21 -24.76 -0.02
N SER A 149 -8.02 -23.78 0.40
CA SER A 149 -9.14 -24.00 1.32
C SER A 149 -10.19 -24.97 0.77
N GLU A 150 -10.49 -24.90 -0.53
CA GLU A 150 -11.40 -25.85 -1.18
C GLU A 150 -10.85 -27.29 -1.13
N PHE A 151 -9.55 -27.47 -1.38
CA PHE A 151 -8.92 -28.78 -1.30
C PHE A 151 -8.85 -29.32 0.13
N GLU A 152 -8.60 -28.48 1.13
CA GLU A 152 -8.66 -28.89 2.54
C GLU A 152 -10.06 -29.41 2.91
N ALA A 153 -11.12 -28.70 2.51
CA ALA A 153 -12.49 -29.13 2.77
C ALA A 153 -12.82 -30.48 2.07
N GLN A 154 -12.34 -30.68 0.84
CA GLN A 154 -12.50 -31.96 0.15
C GLN A 154 -11.75 -33.10 0.85
N LEU A 155 -10.55 -32.83 1.36
CA LEU A 155 -9.75 -33.81 2.08
C LEU A 155 -10.42 -34.22 3.38
N GLU A 156 -10.93 -33.27 4.16
CA GLU A 156 -11.70 -33.53 5.38
C GLU A 156 -12.94 -34.37 5.09
N ALA A 157 -13.67 -34.09 4.01
CA ALA A 157 -14.84 -34.87 3.60
C ALA A 157 -14.48 -36.33 3.26
N ILE A 158 -13.35 -36.54 2.57
CA ILE A 158 -12.85 -37.89 2.26
C ILE A 158 -12.44 -38.64 3.54
N GLU A 159 -11.73 -37.97 4.45
CA GLU A 159 -11.31 -38.57 5.71
C GLU A 159 -12.50 -38.98 6.58
N ASN A 160 -13.53 -38.14 6.65
CA ASN A 160 -14.77 -38.46 7.37
C ASN A 160 -15.51 -39.64 6.76
N SER A 161 -15.62 -39.67 5.43
CA SER A 161 -16.22 -40.81 4.71
C SER A 161 -15.44 -42.11 4.94
N SER A 162 -14.11 -42.04 4.92
CA SER A 162 -13.22 -43.18 5.19
C SER A 162 -13.39 -43.72 6.62
N ARG A 163 -13.52 -42.82 7.60
CA ARG A 163 -13.80 -43.18 9.00
C ARG A 163 -15.13 -43.90 9.14
N PHE A 164 -16.19 -43.35 8.56
CA PHE A 164 -17.53 -43.94 8.57
C PHE A 164 -17.53 -45.35 7.97
N LEU A 165 -16.91 -45.55 6.81
CA LEU A 165 -16.83 -46.87 6.16
C LEU A 165 -16.03 -47.90 6.99
N LYS A 166 -15.03 -47.46 7.75
CA LYS A 166 -14.30 -48.35 8.67
C LYS A 166 -15.19 -48.80 9.83
N GLU A 167 -16.00 -47.91 10.39
CA GLU A 167 -16.96 -48.21 11.44
C GLU A 167 -18.05 -49.15 10.94
N GLU A 168 -18.65 -48.86 9.77
CA GLU A 168 -19.66 -49.71 9.14
C GLU A 168 -19.12 -51.11 8.84
N ARG A 169 -17.89 -51.21 8.33
CA ARG A 169 -17.22 -52.50 8.11
C ARG A 169 -17.03 -53.27 9.41
N GLN A 170 -16.64 -52.59 10.49
CA GLN A 170 -16.42 -53.24 11.78
C GLN A 170 -17.73 -53.76 12.37
N GLU A 171 -18.81 -52.99 12.25
CA GLU A 171 -20.14 -53.39 12.68
C GLU A 171 -20.66 -54.59 11.90
N LEU A 172 -20.51 -54.59 10.57
CA LEU A 172 -20.86 -55.74 9.73
C LEU A 172 -20.09 -57.00 10.15
N LEU A 173 -18.79 -56.88 10.44
CA LEU A 173 -17.99 -58.01 10.93
C LEU A 173 -18.49 -58.54 12.28
N ASN A 174 -18.92 -57.67 13.19
CA ASN A 174 -19.50 -58.06 14.47
C ASN A 174 -20.83 -58.81 14.27
N GLN A 175 -21.70 -58.31 13.39
CA GLN A 175 -22.97 -58.95 13.07
C GLN A 175 -22.76 -60.33 12.44
N ILE A 176 -21.84 -60.45 11.48
CA ILE A 176 -21.48 -61.74 10.86
C ILE A 176 -21.02 -62.74 11.93
N LYS A 177 -20.15 -62.32 12.86
CA LYS A 177 -19.68 -63.19 13.95
C LYS A 177 -20.84 -63.68 14.82
N MET A 178 -21.78 -62.81 15.19
CA MET A 178 -22.94 -63.23 15.98
C MET A 178 -23.80 -64.27 15.25
N VAL A 179 -24.05 -64.07 13.96
CA VAL A 179 -24.82 -65.03 13.14
C VAL A 179 -24.11 -66.39 13.07
N TYR A 180 -22.79 -66.40 12.88
CA TYR A 180 -22.02 -67.64 12.89
C TYR A 180 -22.09 -68.36 14.24
N SER A 181 -21.94 -67.64 15.36
CA SER A 181 -22.04 -68.24 16.70
C SER A 181 -23.43 -68.82 16.97
N LEU A 182 -24.50 -68.13 16.57
CA LEU A 182 -25.87 -68.65 16.70
C LEU A 182 -26.08 -69.93 15.87
N ALA A 183 -25.55 -69.97 14.65
CA ALA A 183 -25.63 -71.15 13.80
C ALA A 183 -24.85 -72.36 14.35
N GLU A 184 -23.69 -72.11 15.00
CA GLU A 184 -22.94 -73.17 15.70
C GLU A 184 -23.68 -73.71 16.94
N GLU A 185 -24.37 -72.84 17.68
CA GLU A 185 -25.20 -73.23 18.83
C GLU A 185 -26.41 -74.08 18.41
N GLU A 186 -27.07 -73.75 17.29
CA GLU A 186 -28.20 -74.54 16.76
C GLU A 186 -27.78 -75.91 16.17
N ALA A 187 -26.50 -76.07 15.82
CA ALA A 187 -25.97 -77.29 15.21
C ALA A 187 -25.35 -78.27 16.22
N SER A 188 -25.24 -77.91 17.51
CA SER A 188 -24.79 -78.78 18.62
C SER A 188 -25.96 -79.38 19.40
#